data_AF-A0A7X4XLG4-F1
#
_entry.id   AF-A0A7X4XLG4-F1
#
_cell.length_a   1.000
_cell.length_b   1.000
_cell.length_c   1.000
_cell.angle_alpha   90.00
_cell.angle_beta   90.00
_cell.angle_gamma   90.00
#
_symmetry.space_group_name_H-M   'P 1'
#
loop_
_entity.id
_entity.type
_entity.pdbx_description
1 polymer ?
#
loop_
_entity_poly.entity_id
_entity_poly.type
_entity_poly.pdbx_seq_one_letter_code
_entity_poly.pdbx_strand_id
1 'polypeptide(L)'
;MMIERIQREHGYMVRLLAILGDKLESLKAEKSVNYNLLKEIVDYLGSHSEAVHHPKEDIIYRYYIEHYQAEPTISNLEKEHIQLAQQTQSFLNLVEMILQDAVVPQALFIEQLEGFIETQRGHLQLEERSVLPIISQTFTTSDWQNVEAQWVTNEDDPVFGETIADRFSQLARRVRKSSAECI
;
A
#
# COMPACT_ATOMS: atom_id res chain seq x y z
N MET A 1 1.09 -15.39 -12.02
CA MET A 1 2.46 -14.85 -12.06
C MET A 1 2.62 -13.78 -11.00
N MET A 2 3.83 -13.55 -10.49
CA MET A 2 4.12 -12.53 -9.46
C MET A 2 3.56 -11.14 -9.79
N ILE A 3 3.69 -10.67 -11.04
CA ILE A 3 3.14 -9.37 -11.47
C ILE A 3 1.61 -9.29 -11.31
N GLU A 4 0.88 -10.35 -11.59
CA GLU A 4 -0.58 -10.39 -11.41
C GLU A 4 -0.96 -10.36 -9.93
N ARG A 5 -0.08 -10.84 -9.04
CA ARG A 5 -0.27 -10.72 -7.60
C ARG A 5 -0.13 -9.25 -7.23
N ILE A 6 1.01 -8.62 -7.51
CA ILE A 6 1.28 -7.19 -7.30
C ILE A 6 0.12 -6.30 -7.77
N GLN A 7 -0.38 -6.50 -8.99
CA GLN A 7 -1.51 -5.72 -9.50
C GLN A 7 -2.82 -5.91 -8.73
N ARG A 8 -3.10 -7.12 -8.23
CA ARG A 8 -4.21 -7.34 -7.29
C ARG A 8 -3.97 -6.60 -5.99
N GLU A 9 -2.71 -6.54 -5.56
CA GLU A 9 -2.30 -5.81 -4.35
C GLU A 9 -2.55 -4.32 -4.45
N HIS A 10 -2.10 -3.71 -5.54
CA HIS A 10 -2.41 -2.32 -5.86
C HIS A 10 -3.93 -2.08 -5.86
N GLY A 11 -4.69 -3.00 -6.44
CA GLY A 11 -6.15 -2.91 -6.49
C GLY A 11 -6.80 -2.74 -5.11
N TYR A 12 -6.37 -3.49 -4.10
CA TYR A 12 -6.91 -3.31 -2.76
C TYR A 12 -6.29 -2.14 -1.99
N MET A 13 -5.01 -1.81 -2.22
CA MET A 13 -4.38 -0.64 -1.60
C MET A 13 -5.07 0.65 -2.04
N VAL A 14 -5.37 0.79 -3.33
CA VAL A 14 -6.14 1.91 -3.89
C VAL A 14 -7.52 2.03 -3.22
N ARG A 15 -8.20 0.91 -2.95
CA ARG A 15 -9.50 0.92 -2.24
C ARG A 15 -9.37 1.43 -0.82
N LEU A 16 -8.33 1.01 -0.10
CA LEU A 16 -8.05 1.47 1.26
C LEU A 16 -7.71 2.97 1.29
N LEU A 17 -6.91 3.44 0.33
CA LEU A 17 -6.59 4.86 0.16
C LEU A 17 -7.84 5.68 -0.19
N ALA A 18 -8.81 5.13 -0.94
CA ALA A 18 -10.08 5.78 -1.18
C ALA A 18 -10.90 5.96 0.11
N ILE A 19 -10.95 4.92 0.96
CA ILE A 19 -11.62 5.01 2.28
C ILE A 19 -10.96 6.09 3.15
N LEU A 20 -9.63 6.18 3.16
CA LEU A 20 -8.91 7.25 3.86
C LEU A 20 -9.23 8.63 3.30
N GLY A 21 -9.37 8.75 1.97
CA GLY A 21 -9.82 9.97 1.30
C GLY A 21 -11.20 10.45 1.79
N ASP A 22 -12.17 9.54 1.92
CA ASP A 22 -13.49 9.89 2.46
C ASP A 22 -13.42 10.39 3.91
N LYS A 23 -12.47 9.85 4.71
CA LYS A 23 -12.23 10.31 6.08
C LYS A 23 -11.54 11.67 6.12
N LEU A 24 -10.61 11.91 5.20
CA LEU A 24 -9.99 13.21 5.02
C LEU A 24 -11.04 14.29 4.73
N GLU A 25 -11.95 14.03 3.80
CA GLU A 25 -13.02 14.98 3.46
C GLU A 25 -14.01 15.18 4.63
N SER A 26 -14.27 14.13 5.40
CA SER A 26 -15.06 14.25 6.64
C SER A 26 -14.39 15.16 7.66
N LEU A 27 -13.07 15.02 7.86
CA LEU A 27 -12.28 15.86 8.77
C LEU A 27 -12.23 17.33 8.31
N LYS A 28 -12.04 17.58 7.01
CA LYS A 28 -12.08 18.93 6.43
C LYS A 28 -13.44 19.61 6.62
N ALA A 29 -14.52 18.82 6.66
CA ALA A 29 -15.88 19.30 6.95
C ALA A 29 -16.20 19.35 8.46
N GLU A 30 -15.18 19.29 9.34
CA GLU A 30 -15.31 19.30 10.81
C GLU A 30 -16.20 18.18 11.37
N LYS A 31 -16.32 17.06 10.64
CA LYS A 31 -17.06 15.88 11.11
C LYS A 31 -16.14 14.94 11.87
N SER A 32 -16.70 14.26 12.87
CA SER A 32 -16.00 13.20 13.61
C SER A 32 -15.68 12.00 12.72
N VAL A 33 -14.50 11.43 12.88
CA VAL A 33 -14.09 10.17 12.24
C VAL A 33 -13.71 9.12 13.27
N ASN A 34 -13.68 7.85 12.85
CA ASN A 34 -13.21 6.76 13.69
C ASN A 34 -11.70 6.56 13.52
N TYR A 35 -10.90 7.09 14.45
CA TYR A 35 -9.43 6.99 14.42
C TYR A 35 -8.91 5.55 14.54
N ASN A 36 -9.65 4.63 15.17
CA ASN A 36 -9.26 3.21 15.20
C ASN A 36 -9.32 2.60 13.78
N LEU A 37 -10.30 3.01 12.96
CA LEU A 37 -10.35 2.57 11.57
C LEU A 37 -9.19 3.15 10.75
N LEU A 38 -8.81 4.41 10.97
CA LEU A 38 -7.63 4.98 10.31
C LEU A 38 -6.39 4.18 10.69
N LYS A 39 -6.20 3.88 11.99
CA LYS A 39 -5.09 3.05 12.46
C LYS A 39 -5.08 1.69 11.79
N GLU A 40 -6.21 0.96 11.78
CA GLU A 40 -6.32 -0.36 11.15
C GLU A 40 -5.92 -0.34 9.68
N ILE A 41 -6.36 0.67 8.92
CA ILE A 41 -6.04 0.79 7.49
C ILE A 41 -4.55 1.08 7.29
N VAL A 42 -4.01 2.07 7.99
CA VAL A 42 -2.61 2.49 7.82
C VAL A 42 -1.66 1.38 8.30
N ASP A 43 -2.01 0.68 9.38
CA ASP A 43 -1.24 -0.46 9.90
C ASP A 43 -1.23 -1.62 8.92
N TYR A 44 -2.37 -1.93 8.28
CA TYR A 44 -2.42 -2.92 7.22
C TYR A 44 -1.59 -2.49 6.01
N LEU A 45 -1.74 -1.25 5.52
CA LEU A 45 -0.97 -0.74 4.39
C LEU A 45 0.53 -0.85 4.67
N GLY A 46 1.01 -0.36 5.82
CA GLY A 46 2.43 -0.46 6.18
C GLY A 46 2.92 -1.90 6.32
N SER A 47 2.28 -2.68 7.19
CA SER A 47 2.75 -4.04 7.49
C SER A 47 2.67 -5.00 6.30
N HIS A 48 1.62 -4.91 5.48
CA HIS A 48 1.49 -5.72 4.26
C HIS A 48 2.45 -5.24 3.19
N SER A 49 2.62 -3.92 3.02
CA SER A 49 3.55 -3.38 2.04
C SER A 49 4.98 -3.84 2.30
N GLU A 50 5.46 -3.72 3.54
CA GLU A 50 6.83 -4.06 3.91
C GLU A 50 7.09 -5.57 3.96
N ALA A 51 6.12 -6.38 4.41
CA ALA A 51 6.34 -7.81 4.60
C ALA A 51 6.12 -8.63 3.32
N VAL A 52 5.24 -8.17 2.43
CA VAL A 52 4.72 -8.99 1.33
C VAL A 52 4.85 -8.29 -0.02
N HIS A 53 4.38 -7.05 -0.13
CA HIS A 53 4.25 -6.37 -1.42
C HIS A 53 5.59 -5.87 -1.99
N HIS A 54 6.23 -4.89 -1.33
CA HIS A 54 7.50 -4.30 -1.80
C HIS A 54 8.60 -5.35 -1.95
N PRO A 55 8.73 -6.39 -1.09
CA PRO A 55 9.69 -7.45 -1.33
C PRO A 55 9.55 -8.18 -2.68
N LYS A 56 8.33 -8.34 -3.21
CA LYS A 56 8.11 -8.91 -4.55
C LYS A 56 8.57 -7.95 -5.63
N GLU A 57 8.24 -6.67 -5.48
CA GLU A 57 8.65 -5.62 -6.41
C GLU A 57 10.16 -5.46 -6.44
N ASP A 58 10.82 -5.42 -5.29
CA ASP A 58 12.27 -5.35 -5.15
C ASP A 58 12.97 -6.55 -5.83
N ILE A 59 12.39 -7.75 -5.77
CA ILE A 59 12.91 -8.91 -6.53
C ILE A 59 12.86 -8.63 -8.04
N ILE A 60 11.70 -8.16 -8.54
CA ILE A 60 11.51 -7.87 -9.96
C ILE A 60 12.44 -6.72 -10.41
N TYR A 61 12.51 -5.63 -9.64
CA TYR A 61 13.28 -4.44 -9.97
C TYR A 61 14.78 -4.73 -10.01
N ARG A 62 15.31 -5.46 -9.02
CA ARG A 62 16.73 -5.88 -9.02
C ARG A 62 17.04 -6.77 -10.21
N TYR A 63 16.22 -7.79 -10.46
CA TYR A 63 16.41 -8.66 -11.62
C TYR A 63 16.39 -7.86 -12.93
N TYR A 64 15.45 -6.92 -13.08
CA TYR A 64 15.39 -6.07 -14.26
C TYR A 64 16.68 -5.23 -14.44
N ILE A 65 17.16 -4.59 -13.37
CA ILE A 65 18.37 -3.76 -13.38
C ILE A 65 19.63 -4.58 -13.68
N GLU A 66 19.70 -5.81 -13.18
CA GLU A 66 20.86 -6.70 -13.39
C GLU A 66 20.93 -7.25 -14.83
N HIS A 67 19.78 -7.52 -15.45
CA HIS A 67 19.71 -8.23 -16.73
C HIS A 67 19.41 -7.34 -17.95
N TYR A 68 18.91 -6.12 -17.74
CA TYR A 68 18.54 -5.19 -18.80
C TYR A 68 19.20 -3.81 -18.60
N GLN A 69 19.15 -2.94 -19.61
CA GLN A 69 19.58 -1.56 -19.45
C GLN A 69 18.61 -0.85 -18.52
N ALA A 70 19.10 -0.51 -17.31
CA ALA A 70 18.28 0.11 -16.28
C ALA A 70 17.83 1.51 -16.70
N GLU A 71 16.52 1.73 -16.69
CA GLU A 71 15.93 3.06 -16.75
C GLU A 71 16.11 3.75 -15.39
N PRO A 72 16.53 5.03 -15.33
CA PRO A 72 16.76 5.74 -14.06
C PRO A 72 15.57 5.72 -13.09
N THR A 73 14.35 5.65 -13.62
CA THR A 73 13.11 5.58 -12.84
C THR A 73 13.04 4.32 -11.98
N ILE A 74 13.43 3.15 -12.53
CA ILE A 74 13.33 1.86 -11.83
C ILE A 74 14.37 1.78 -10.71
N SER A 75 15.57 2.32 -10.94
CA SER A 75 16.66 2.35 -9.95
C SER A 75 16.37 3.17 -8.69
N ASN A 76 15.29 3.96 -8.67
CA ASN A 76 14.92 4.79 -7.53
C ASN A 76 13.78 4.22 -6.67
N LEU A 77 13.07 3.18 -7.12
CA LEU A 77 11.86 2.69 -6.45
C LEU A 77 12.14 2.05 -5.08
N GLU A 78 13.22 1.28 -4.93
CA GLU A 78 13.59 0.72 -3.61
C GLU A 78 13.83 1.83 -2.56
N LYS A 79 14.37 2.98 -2.98
CA LYS A 79 14.53 4.14 -2.09
C LYS A 79 13.19 4.77 -1.74
N GLU A 80 12.26 4.78 -2.69
CA GLU A 80 10.89 5.25 -2.46
C GLU A 80 10.18 4.33 -1.45
N HIS A 81 10.35 3.00 -1.53
CA HIS A 81 9.82 2.05 -0.54
C HIS A 81 10.28 2.38 0.90
N ILE A 82 11.56 2.72 1.08
CA ILE A 82 12.10 3.13 2.39
C ILE A 82 11.44 4.43 2.88
N GLN A 83 11.24 5.40 2.00
CA GLN A 83 10.59 6.67 2.34
C GLN A 83 9.12 6.47 2.70
N LEU A 84 8.40 5.63 1.95
CA LEU A 84 7.01 5.25 2.23
C LEU A 84 6.87 4.58 3.59
N ALA A 85 7.77 3.65 3.94
CA ALA A 85 7.77 3.01 5.25
C ALA A 85 7.96 4.02 6.39
N GLN A 86 8.92 4.95 6.25
CA GLN A 86 9.17 6.01 7.23
C GLN A 86 7.96 6.96 7.39
N GLN A 87 7.35 7.37 6.29
CA GLN A 87 6.14 8.21 6.31
C GLN A 87 4.96 7.48 6.94
N THR A 88 4.79 6.19 6.63
CA THR A 88 3.74 5.34 7.20
C THR A 88 3.88 5.22 8.72
N GLN A 89 5.09 4.91 9.20
CA GLN A 89 5.35 4.82 10.64
C GLN A 89 5.14 6.16 11.34
N SER A 90 5.58 7.26 10.73
CA SER A 90 5.38 8.61 11.27
C SER A 90 3.89 8.95 11.39
N PHE A 91 3.09 8.61 10.38
CA PHE A 91 1.66 8.82 10.42
C PHE A 91 0.94 7.92 11.43
N LEU A 92 1.35 6.65 11.55
CA LEU A 92 0.84 5.74 12.60
C LEU A 92 1.05 6.30 14.00
N ASN A 93 2.26 6.81 14.29
CA ASN A 93 2.56 7.43 15.58
C ASN A 93 1.61 8.62 15.87
N LEU A 94 1.29 9.42 14.86
CA LEU A 94 0.35 10.55 14.99
C LEU A 94 -1.07 10.07 15.29
N VAL A 95 -1.53 8.99 14.64
CA VAL A 95 -2.84 8.38 14.93
C VAL A 95 -2.87 7.80 16.35
N GLU A 96 -1.79 7.15 16.79
CA GLU A 96 -1.67 6.58 18.13
C GLU A 96 -1.69 7.65 19.22
N MET A 97 -1.06 8.80 19.00
CA MET A 97 -1.14 9.94 19.91
C MET A 97 -2.59 10.36 20.15
N ILE A 98 -3.40 10.47 19.10
CA ILE A 98 -4.83 10.84 19.23
C ILE A 98 -5.59 9.76 20.01
N LEU A 99 -5.32 8.48 19.73
CA LEU A 99 -5.96 7.35 20.43
C LEU A 99 -5.56 7.24 21.90
N GLN A 100 -4.44 7.85 22.28
CA GLN A 100 -3.96 7.97 23.67
C GLN A 100 -4.34 9.32 24.31
N ASP A 101 -5.37 9.98 23.79
CA ASP A 101 -5.91 11.25 24.29
C ASP A 101 -4.94 12.45 24.25
N ALA A 102 -3.88 12.38 23.43
CA ALA A 102 -3.00 13.52 23.21
C ALA A 102 -3.68 14.57 22.32
N VAL A 103 -3.44 15.84 22.62
CA VAL A 103 -3.97 16.96 21.84
C VAL A 103 -3.12 17.16 20.58
N VAL A 104 -3.70 16.83 19.42
CA VAL A 104 -3.10 17.07 18.10
C VAL A 104 -3.90 18.14 17.37
N PRO A 105 -3.27 19.20 16.84
CA PRO A 105 -3.96 20.19 16.01
C PRO A 105 -4.63 19.54 14.79
N GLN A 106 -5.92 19.77 14.59
CA GLN A 106 -6.67 19.15 13.49
C GLN A 106 -6.08 19.48 12.11
N ALA A 107 -5.62 20.72 11.91
CA ALA A 107 -4.98 21.13 10.66
C ALA A 107 -3.72 20.31 10.35
N LEU A 108 -2.87 20.07 11.36
CA LEU A 108 -1.68 19.23 11.22
C LEU A 108 -2.08 17.79 10.87
N PHE A 109 -3.09 17.24 11.54
CA PHE A 109 -3.54 15.87 11.25
C PHE A 109 -4.07 15.73 9.81
N ILE A 110 -4.86 16.69 9.34
CA ILE A 110 -5.40 16.74 7.97
C ILE A 110 -4.24 16.80 6.96
N GLU A 111 -3.26 17.68 7.19
CA GLU A 111 -2.07 17.81 6.32
C GLU A 111 -1.29 16.48 6.23
N GLN A 112 -1.06 15.82 7.37
CA GLN A 112 -0.31 14.56 7.40
C GLN A 112 -1.09 13.41 6.74
N LEU A 113 -2.41 13.34 6.93
CA LEU A 113 -3.27 12.35 6.27
C LEU A 113 -3.31 12.57 4.75
N GLU A 114 -3.48 13.82 4.31
CA GLU A 114 -3.47 14.17 2.89
C GLU A 114 -2.13 13.84 2.23
N GLY A 115 -1.02 14.24 2.87
CA GLY A 115 0.32 13.90 2.39
C GLY A 115 0.54 12.39 2.32
N PHE A 116 0.12 11.62 3.33
CA PHE A 116 0.20 10.16 3.31
C PHE A 116 -0.56 9.55 2.11
N ILE A 117 -1.81 9.98 1.88
CA ILE A 117 -2.63 9.47 0.77
C ILE A 117 -1.98 9.78 -0.58
N GLU A 118 -1.54 11.02 -0.78
CA GLU A 118 -1.01 11.45 -2.08
C GLU A 118 0.34 10.80 -2.39
N THR A 119 1.23 10.61 -1.40
CA THR A 119 2.50 9.90 -1.65
C THR A 119 2.25 8.44 -2.01
N GLN A 120 1.38 7.74 -1.27
CA GLN A 120 1.04 6.34 -1.56
C GLN A 120 0.38 6.18 -2.94
N ARG A 121 -0.55 7.07 -3.31
CA ARG A 121 -1.18 7.06 -4.64
C ARG A 121 -0.19 7.37 -5.76
N GLY A 122 0.70 8.34 -5.53
CA GLY A 122 1.73 8.74 -6.48
C GLY A 122 2.65 7.59 -6.83
N HIS A 123 3.09 6.85 -5.81
CA HIS A 123 3.92 5.65 -5.97
C HIS A 123 3.21 4.56 -6.78
N LEU A 124 2.02 4.12 -6.35
CA LEU A 124 1.23 3.10 -7.07
C LEU A 124 0.97 3.50 -8.54
N GLN A 125 0.72 4.79 -8.78
CA GLN A 125 0.51 5.31 -10.14
C GLN A 125 1.78 5.26 -10.99
N LEU A 126 2.94 5.59 -10.42
CA LEU A 126 4.22 5.49 -11.09
C LEU A 126 4.49 4.05 -11.53
N GLU A 127 4.25 3.10 -10.63
CA GLU A 127 4.47 1.69 -10.90
C GLU A 127 3.57 1.15 -12.01
N GLU A 128 2.26 1.34 -11.86
CA GLU A 128 1.26 0.82 -12.81
C GLU A 128 1.36 1.47 -14.20
N ARG A 129 1.71 2.76 -14.28
CA ARG A 129 1.71 3.48 -15.55
C ARG A 129 3.05 3.52 -16.25
N SER A 130 4.15 3.33 -15.53
CA SER A 130 5.49 3.54 -16.08
C SER A 130 6.42 2.35 -15.88
N VAL A 131 6.37 1.66 -14.74
CA VAL A 131 7.36 0.65 -14.39
C VAL A 131 6.92 -0.74 -14.81
N LEU A 132 5.79 -1.21 -14.28
CA LEU A 132 5.26 -2.55 -14.54
C LEU A 132 5.01 -2.82 -16.03
N PRO A 133 4.51 -1.86 -16.85
CA PRO A 133 4.36 -2.07 -18.28
C PRO A 133 5.69 -2.34 -19.01
N ILE A 134 6.77 -1.65 -18.62
CA ILE A 134 8.10 -1.83 -19.22
C ILE A 134 8.61 -3.23 -18.90
N ILE A 135 8.56 -3.62 -17.62
CA ILE A 135 8.98 -4.95 -17.17
C ILE A 135 8.16 -6.03 -17.87
N SER A 136 6.83 -5.88 -17.93
CA SER A 136 5.94 -6.85 -18.57
C SER A 136 6.19 -7.02 -20.07
N GLN A 137 6.62 -5.98 -20.77
CA GLN A 137 6.96 -6.05 -22.20
C GLN A 137 8.37 -6.62 -22.44
N THR A 138 9.23 -6.56 -21.43
CA THR A 138 10.66 -6.88 -21.55
C THR A 138 10.98 -8.30 -21.08
N PHE A 139 10.39 -8.72 -19.96
CA PHE A 139 10.64 -10.03 -19.37
C PHE A 139 10.15 -11.16 -20.28
N THR A 140 11.00 -12.15 -20.48
CA THR A 140 10.62 -13.42 -21.08
C THR A 140 9.96 -14.33 -20.05
N THR A 141 9.39 -15.45 -20.50
CA THR A 141 8.87 -16.49 -19.59
C THR A 141 9.94 -17.00 -18.62
N SER A 142 11.20 -17.10 -19.06
CA SER A 142 12.30 -17.55 -18.21
C SER A 142 12.60 -16.54 -17.12
N ASP A 143 12.54 -15.24 -17.42
CA ASP A 143 12.77 -14.18 -16.42
C ASP A 143 11.68 -14.23 -15.35
N TRP A 144 10.42 -14.36 -15.75
CA TRP A 144 9.30 -14.56 -14.83
C TRP A 144 9.47 -15.79 -13.93
N GLN A 145 9.96 -16.90 -14.48
CA GLN A 145 10.24 -18.10 -13.68
C GLN A 145 11.36 -17.87 -12.66
N ASN A 146 12.40 -17.11 -13.02
CA ASN A 146 13.51 -16.80 -12.11
C ASN A 146 13.06 -15.90 -10.95
N VAL A 147 12.30 -14.84 -11.20
CA VAL A 147 11.81 -13.97 -10.13
C VAL A 147 10.77 -14.68 -9.25
N GLU A 148 9.91 -15.52 -9.84
CA GLU A 148 8.94 -16.32 -9.09
C GLU A 148 9.63 -17.31 -8.15
N ALA A 149 10.72 -17.95 -8.59
CA ALA A 149 11.50 -18.89 -7.78
C ALA A 149 12.23 -18.24 -6.59
N GLN A 150 12.44 -16.92 -6.62
CA GLN A 150 13.03 -16.18 -5.49
C GLN A 150 12.02 -15.91 -4.37
N TRP A 151 10.73 -15.99 -4.66
CA TRP A 151 9.68 -15.77 -3.66
C TRP A 151 9.37 -17.05 -2.89
N VAL A 152 9.71 -17.03 -1.59
CA VAL A 152 9.55 -18.18 -0.69
C VAL A 152 8.65 -17.87 0.51
N THR A 153 8.09 -16.67 0.57
CA THR A 153 7.28 -16.19 1.70
C THR A 153 5.82 -16.58 1.51
N ASN A 154 5.13 -16.90 2.61
CA ASN A 154 3.69 -17.15 2.58
C ASN A 154 2.91 -15.86 2.27
N GLU A 155 1.88 -15.96 1.43
CA GLU A 155 1.08 -14.83 0.92
C GLU A 155 -0.32 -14.75 1.55
N ASP A 156 -0.55 -15.39 2.70
CA ASP A 156 -1.85 -15.34 3.38
C ASP A 156 -2.23 -13.89 3.73
N ASP A 157 -3.08 -13.29 2.90
CA ASP A 157 -3.54 -11.91 3.08
C ASP A 157 -4.57 -11.85 4.21
N PRO A 158 -4.29 -11.11 5.29
CA PRO A 158 -5.12 -11.15 6.49
C PRO A 158 -6.39 -10.31 6.38
N VAL A 159 -6.61 -9.56 5.28
CA VAL A 159 -7.79 -8.71 5.01
C VAL A 159 -8.58 -9.18 3.78
N PHE A 160 -7.88 -9.58 2.72
CA PHE A 160 -8.46 -9.92 1.42
C PHE A 160 -8.34 -11.41 1.07
N GLY A 161 -7.58 -12.19 1.85
CA GLY A 161 -7.43 -13.63 1.67
C GLY A 161 -8.65 -14.43 2.11
N GLU A 162 -8.54 -15.76 1.97
CA GLU A 162 -9.60 -16.69 2.38
C GLU A 162 -9.74 -16.76 3.90
N THR A 163 -8.62 -16.66 4.62
CA THR A 163 -8.57 -16.65 6.10
C THR A 163 -8.29 -15.23 6.59
N ILE A 164 -9.32 -14.58 7.14
CA ILE A 164 -9.21 -13.23 7.71
C ILE A 164 -8.59 -13.31 9.11
N ALA A 165 -7.50 -12.59 9.35
CA ALA A 165 -6.92 -12.52 10.69
C ALA A 165 -7.85 -11.75 11.63
N ASP A 166 -8.01 -12.24 12.87
CA ASP A 166 -8.91 -11.63 13.87
C ASP A 166 -8.67 -10.13 14.05
N ARG A 167 -7.39 -9.71 14.04
CA ARG A 167 -6.97 -8.31 14.16
C ARG A 167 -7.51 -7.38 13.07
N PHE A 168 -7.84 -7.90 11.88
CA PHE A 168 -8.38 -7.13 10.76
C PHE A 168 -9.82 -7.48 10.38
N SER A 169 -10.51 -8.30 11.19
CA SER A 169 -11.88 -8.73 10.93
C SER A 169 -12.87 -7.57 10.67
N GLN A 170 -12.71 -6.44 11.38
CA GLN A 170 -13.53 -5.25 11.18
C GLN A 170 -13.24 -4.55 9.86
N LEU A 171 -11.96 -4.41 9.50
CA LEU A 171 -11.52 -3.84 8.23
C LEU A 171 -12.02 -4.69 7.05
N ALA A 172 -11.77 -6.01 7.09
CA ALA A 172 -12.22 -6.94 6.06
C ALA A 172 -13.74 -6.86 5.82
N ARG A 173 -14.54 -6.80 6.89
CA ARG A 173 -15.99 -6.63 6.80
C ARG A 173 -16.41 -5.30 6.15
N ARG A 174 -15.70 -4.19 6.46
CA ARG A 174 -16.00 -2.87 5.89
C ARG A 174 -15.66 -2.81 4.41
N VAL A 175 -14.52 -3.35 3.99
CA VAL A 175 -14.14 -3.36 2.58
C VAL A 175 -15.09 -4.22 1.75
N ARG A 176 -15.56 -5.36 2.28
CA ARG A 176 -16.60 -6.18 1.64
C ARG A 176 -17.94 -5.45 1.51
N LYS A 177 -18.35 -4.64 2.50
CA LYS A 177 -19.59 -3.83 2.42
C LYS A 177 -19.49 -2.70 1.39
N SER A 178 -18.36 -1.98 1.36
CA SER A 178 -18.12 -0.93 0.36
C SER A 178 -18.13 -1.48 -1.08
N SER A 179 -17.70 -2.74 -1.28
CA SER A 179 -17.78 -3.41 -2.59
C SER A 179 -19.22 -3.74 -3.03
N ALA A 180 -20.17 -3.87 -2.10
CA ALA A 180 -21.58 -4.17 -2.39
C ALA A 180 -22.44 -2.91 -2.61
N GLU A 181 -21.95 -1.73 -2.24
CA GLU A 181 -22.61 -0.44 -2.46
C GLU A 181 -22.29 0.17 -3.83
N CYS A 182 -21.51 -0.54 -4.65
CA CYS A 182 -21.12 -0.13 -6.01
C CYS A 182 -21.77 -0.97 -7.13
N ILE A 183 -22.88 -1.67 -6.85
CA ILE A 183 -23.72 -2.38 -7.84
C ILE A 183 -25.09 -1.75 -7.88
#